data_AF-A0A7V8WBI7-F1
#
_entry.id   AF-A0A7V8WBI7-F1
#
_cell.length_a   1.000
_cell.length_b   1.000
_cell.length_c   1.000
_cell.angle_alpha   90.00
_cell.angle_beta   90.00
_cell.angle_gamma   90.00
#
_symmetry.space_group_name_H-M   'P 1'
#
loop_
_entity.id
_entity.type
_entity.pdbx_description
1 polymer ?
#
loop_
_entity_poly.entity_id
_entity_poly.type
_entity_poly.pdbx_seq_one_letter_code
_entity_poly.pdbx_strand_id
1 'polypeptide(L)'
;YGNQSAIMNFEIAAQGMGAKYVLDGTDTAAAMFNPEGDAGDVEMWELICPMAYLSRRIKASSAGSGRHRGGSSFESLLMVWGTSFWELQNLGTARVFSSQGLFGGYPGATAYVHNIKGADLIERARRGEAYPVCDGDFEDPALMAIEGEREYKLDNFTTLHPFQQGDLYLSVMKGAGGLGDPLLRPPESVRSDVEEGHLLPRFAESVYGVDGDDSSVESRRERMRAARLERARPVREWWSEQRERVLARDAIDPVKRMYAECMRLSPRWSAEYRGFWDLPEDFEWEAATPTVAATSAAKGKVTPEEAAAEFLSASKVARAESPGQSVASAMEPDTLEALLDERLSRREVKAIQSGYKDRDRFEKWVALLQRRAGYEDRILLPVGEALNVVRRAGDGELVIRCDCGHDFCAHDHNWKMDAAIFVRDDDESLREVYPRMAHADPNWMEVREFFCPSCAHQLEVETAAPCYPVTHDFLPDVEGFYNGWLGRELPV
;
A
#
# COMPACT_ATOMS: atom_id res chain seq x y z
N TYR A 1 15.76 38.44 -6.60
CA TYR A 1 16.95 39.29 -6.36
C TYR A 1 17.81 39.59 -7.59
N GLY A 2 17.35 39.28 -8.82
CA GLY A 2 18.16 39.54 -10.04
C GLY A 2 19.38 38.64 -10.22
N ASN A 3 19.54 37.61 -9.38
CA ASN A 3 20.59 36.61 -9.48
C ASN A 3 20.05 35.34 -10.17
N GLN A 4 20.93 34.60 -10.84
CA GLN A 4 20.64 33.23 -11.26
C GLN A 4 20.44 32.35 -10.02
N SER A 5 19.46 31.45 -10.07
CA SER A 5 19.13 30.55 -8.96
C SER A 5 18.56 29.24 -9.49
N ALA A 6 18.70 28.18 -8.69
CA ALA A 6 18.07 26.89 -8.87
C ALA A 6 17.67 26.37 -7.49
N ILE A 7 16.44 25.88 -7.36
CA ILE A 7 15.85 25.53 -6.07
C ILE A 7 15.10 24.22 -6.19
N MET A 8 15.28 23.37 -5.20
CA MET A 8 14.42 22.22 -4.95
C MET A 8 13.64 22.50 -3.67
N ASN A 9 12.33 22.66 -3.78
CA ASN A 9 11.48 22.81 -2.62
C ASN A 9 11.48 21.49 -1.82
N PHE A 10 11.78 21.57 -0.52
CA PHE A 10 11.97 20.40 0.32
C PHE A 10 10.73 20.00 1.12
N GLU A 11 9.55 20.51 0.76
CA GLU A 11 8.26 20.01 1.26
C GLU A 11 8.10 18.48 1.11
N ILE A 12 8.83 17.87 0.18
CA ILE A 12 8.93 16.40 0.05
C ILE A 12 9.45 15.69 1.31
N ALA A 13 10.08 16.40 2.26
CA ALA A 13 10.61 15.82 3.50
C ALA A 13 9.52 15.50 4.54
N ALA A 14 8.29 15.96 4.34
CA ALA A 14 7.18 15.80 5.28
C ALA A 14 6.00 15.02 4.66
N GLN A 15 6.25 13.84 4.09
CA GLN A 15 5.17 12.98 3.56
C GLN A 15 4.41 12.27 4.70
N GLY A 16 3.23 11.74 4.38
CA GLY A 16 2.54 10.78 5.23
C GLY A 16 3.36 9.50 5.43
N MET A 17 3.24 8.89 6.61
CA MET A 17 3.92 7.64 6.98
C MET A 17 2.96 6.45 6.89
N GLY A 18 3.48 5.24 6.66
CA GLY A 18 2.66 4.01 6.59
C GLY A 18 1.84 3.78 7.85
N ALA A 19 0.66 3.20 7.68
CA ALA A 19 -0.17 2.71 8.77
C ALA A 19 0.61 1.71 9.66
N LYS A 20 0.24 1.63 10.93
CA LYS A 20 0.84 0.74 11.92
C LYS A 20 -0.22 -0.25 12.38
N TYR A 21 0.22 -1.34 12.99
CA TYR A 21 -0.69 -2.40 13.44
C TYR A 21 -1.77 -1.93 14.44
N VAL A 22 -1.48 -0.88 15.22
CA VAL A 22 -2.38 -0.36 16.28
C VAL A 22 -2.66 1.13 16.16
N LEU A 23 -2.23 1.78 15.07
CA LEU A 23 -2.38 3.23 14.86
C LEU A 23 -2.39 3.55 13.38
N ASP A 24 -3.14 4.60 13.02
CA ASP A 24 -2.99 5.26 11.74
C ASP A 24 -1.56 5.73 11.49
N GLY A 25 -1.24 5.88 10.20
CA GLY A 25 -0.02 6.51 9.73
C GLY A 25 0.05 7.97 10.17
N THR A 26 1.25 8.46 10.44
CA THR A 26 1.44 9.86 10.84
C THR A 26 1.34 10.76 9.63
N ASP A 27 0.43 11.74 9.67
CA ASP A 27 0.21 12.71 8.60
C ASP A 27 1.37 13.69 8.46
N THR A 28 1.72 14.03 7.21
CA THR A 28 2.66 15.10 6.84
C THR A 28 3.93 15.18 7.71
N ALA A 29 4.65 14.06 7.88
CA ALA A 29 5.58 13.87 8.99
C ALA A 29 7.04 13.66 8.60
N ALA A 30 7.32 12.82 7.59
CA ALA A 30 8.69 12.38 7.33
C ALA A 30 8.88 11.90 5.89
N ALA A 31 10.13 11.64 5.54
CA ALA A 31 10.49 10.96 4.31
C ALA A 31 11.42 9.78 4.59
N MET A 32 11.43 8.78 3.71
CA MET A 32 12.26 7.58 3.89
C MET A 32 13.76 7.90 4.05
N PHE A 33 14.24 8.96 3.39
CA PHE A 33 15.63 9.40 3.48
C PHE A 33 15.95 10.28 4.70
N ASN A 34 14.93 10.83 5.36
CA ASN A 34 15.09 11.63 6.57
C ASN A 34 13.85 11.50 7.48
N PRO A 35 13.94 10.76 8.60
CA PRO A 35 12.82 10.56 9.52
C PRO A 35 12.48 11.83 10.34
N GLU A 36 13.39 12.81 10.39
CA GLU A 36 13.17 14.11 11.04
C GLU A 36 12.64 15.10 9.99
N GLY A 37 11.43 14.82 9.49
CA GLY A 37 10.82 15.59 8.42
C GLY A 37 10.48 17.01 8.85
N ASP A 38 10.75 17.96 7.95
CA ASP A 38 10.38 19.36 8.09
C ASP A 38 10.00 19.90 6.70
N ALA A 39 8.77 20.40 6.58
CA ALA A 39 8.28 20.99 5.34
C ALA A 39 8.81 22.42 5.12
N GLY A 40 9.41 23.04 6.13
CA GLY A 40 9.86 24.43 6.15
C GLY A 40 8.71 25.42 6.33
N ASP A 41 9.03 26.59 6.87
CA ASP A 41 8.12 27.73 6.93
C ASP A 41 7.88 28.33 5.55
N VAL A 42 6.62 28.64 5.25
CA VAL A 42 6.22 29.29 3.98
C VAL A 42 6.99 30.59 3.76
N GLU A 43 7.08 31.44 4.78
CA GLU A 43 7.78 32.72 4.69
C GLU A 43 9.27 32.54 4.34
N MET A 44 9.91 31.48 4.85
CA MET A 44 11.30 31.17 4.54
C MET A 44 11.47 30.66 3.10
N TRP A 45 10.50 29.89 2.60
CA TRP A 45 10.50 29.47 1.19
C TRP A 45 10.31 30.66 0.24
N GLU A 46 9.39 31.59 0.54
CA GLU A 46 9.15 32.79 -0.28
C GLU A 46 10.37 33.73 -0.34
N LEU A 47 11.24 33.71 0.68
CA LEU A 47 12.49 34.47 0.65
C LEU A 47 13.48 33.93 -0.37
N ILE A 48 13.52 32.62 -0.61
CA ILE A 48 14.53 32.01 -1.47
C ILE A 48 13.99 31.65 -2.84
N CYS A 49 12.71 31.30 -2.94
CA CYS A 49 12.03 30.85 -4.16
C CYS A 49 11.14 31.96 -4.75
N PRO A 50 11.18 32.25 -6.07
CA PRO A 50 10.34 33.25 -6.69
C PRO A 50 8.89 32.74 -6.88
N MET A 51 8.28 32.32 -5.79
CA MET A 51 6.92 31.79 -5.72
C MET A 51 6.22 32.39 -4.49
N ALA A 52 4.96 32.75 -4.67
CA ALA A 52 4.05 33.06 -3.58
C ALA A 52 3.20 31.82 -3.27
N TYR A 53 3.07 31.48 -1.99
CA TYR A 53 2.19 30.41 -1.54
C TYR A 53 0.75 30.92 -1.44
N LEU A 54 -0.13 30.35 -2.24
CA LEU A 54 -1.57 30.61 -2.16
C LEU A 54 -2.26 29.71 -1.15
N SER A 55 -1.71 28.50 -0.95
CA SER A 55 -2.13 27.59 0.11
C SER A 55 -1.06 26.53 0.39
N ARG A 56 -1.17 25.92 1.58
CA ARG A 56 -0.60 24.62 1.92
C ARG A 56 -1.59 23.87 2.80
N ARG A 57 -2.07 22.70 2.37
CA ARG A 57 -3.23 22.01 2.97
C ARG A 57 -3.08 20.50 2.91
N ILE A 58 -3.66 19.79 3.87
CA ILE A 58 -3.80 18.32 3.80
C ILE A 58 -4.52 17.95 2.50
N LYS A 59 -4.01 16.92 1.83
CA LYS A 59 -4.60 16.37 0.62
C LYS A 59 -5.55 15.23 0.99
N ALA A 60 -6.85 15.52 0.93
CA ALA A 60 -7.90 14.55 1.22
C ALA A 60 -7.76 13.30 0.33
N SER A 61 -8.06 12.13 0.90
CA SER A 61 -7.98 10.82 0.25
C SER A 61 -6.60 10.51 -0.37
N SER A 62 -5.53 11.11 0.16
CA SER A 62 -4.16 10.73 -0.21
C SER A 62 -3.71 9.47 0.54
N ALA A 63 -4.10 9.33 1.81
CA ALA A 63 -3.81 8.15 2.63
C ALA A 63 -4.42 6.88 2.03
N GLY A 64 -3.64 5.80 1.97
CA GLY A 64 -4.13 4.48 1.62
C GLY A 64 -5.14 3.99 2.65
N SER A 65 -6.27 3.50 2.19
CA SER A 65 -7.35 3.03 3.04
C SER A 65 -7.02 1.71 3.73
N GLY A 66 -7.51 1.51 4.94
CA GLY A 66 -7.34 0.29 5.73
C GLY A 66 -8.08 0.39 7.05
N ARG A 67 -8.09 -0.68 7.84
CA ARG A 67 -8.48 -0.66 9.26
C ARG A 67 -7.77 0.51 9.97
N HIS A 68 -6.47 0.62 9.71
CA HIS A 68 -5.66 1.81 9.94
C HIS A 68 -5.33 2.47 8.62
N ARG A 69 -5.62 3.77 8.48
CA ARG A 69 -5.27 4.51 7.27
C ARG A 69 -3.78 4.84 7.26
N GLY A 70 -3.21 4.99 6.07
CA GLY A 70 -1.91 5.63 5.92
C GLY A 70 -1.93 7.07 6.43
N GLY A 71 -0.74 7.68 6.54
CA GLY A 71 -0.61 9.11 6.73
C GLY A 71 -1.02 9.83 5.45
N SER A 72 -1.87 10.85 5.62
CA SER A 72 -2.18 11.81 4.60
C SER A 72 -0.96 12.66 4.31
N SER A 73 -0.81 13.00 3.04
CA SER A 73 0.12 14.01 2.60
C SER A 73 -0.60 15.32 2.36
N PHE A 74 0.04 16.25 1.67
CA PHE A 74 -0.46 17.61 1.50
C PHE A 74 -0.26 18.10 0.07
N GLU A 75 -0.91 19.22 -0.24
CA GLU A 75 -0.70 19.97 -1.47
C GLU A 75 -0.38 21.43 -1.17
N SER A 76 0.39 22.04 -2.06
CA SER A 76 0.76 23.45 -2.02
C SER A 76 0.46 24.08 -3.38
N LEU A 77 -0.40 25.09 -3.40
CA LEU A 77 -0.65 25.88 -4.61
C LEU A 77 0.30 27.07 -4.62
N LEU A 78 1.15 27.13 -5.64
CA LEU A 78 2.22 28.11 -5.78
C LEU A 78 1.98 28.97 -7.02
N MET A 79 2.16 30.27 -6.89
CA MET A 79 2.14 31.23 -8.01
C MET A 79 3.55 31.75 -8.24
N VAL A 80 4.05 31.70 -9.47
CA VAL A 80 5.34 32.32 -9.79
C VAL A 80 5.25 33.83 -9.58
N TRP A 81 6.15 34.39 -8.76
CA TRP A 81 6.05 35.76 -8.28
C TRP A 81 7.41 36.44 -8.17
N GLY A 82 7.48 37.73 -8.53
CA GLY A 82 8.70 38.53 -8.42
C GLY A 82 9.79 38.20 -9.45
N THR A 83 9.44 37.46 -10.52
CA THR A 83 10.32 37.17 -11.67
C THR A 83 9.50 37.10 -12.95
N SER A 84 10.06 37.59 -14.07
CA SER A 84 9.43 37.46 -15.40
C SER A 84 9.70 36.11 -16.06
N PHE A 85 10.58 35.29 -15.47
CA PHE A 85 10.97 33.98 -16.00
C PHE A 85 11.42 33.04 -14.87
N TRP A 86 10.91 31.83 -14.88
CA TRP A 86 11.36 30.71 -14.06
C TRP A 86 11.15 29.40 -14.82
N GLU A 87 12.06 28.43 -14.70
CA GLU A 87 11.84 27.11 -15.29
C GLU A 87 11.45 26.11 -14.20
N LEU A 88 10.41 25.34 -14.48
CA LEU A 88 9.89 24.33 -13.56
C LEU A 88 9.78 22.98 -14.23
N GLN A 89 9.96 21.95 -13.41
CA GLN A 89 9.68 20.58 -13.77
C GLN A 89 8.97 19.86 -12.62
N ASN A 90 8.07 18.95 -12.97
CA ASN A 90 7.47 18.00 -12.05
C ASN A 90 8.30 16.72 -12.06
N LEU A 91 8.66 16.22 -10.88
CA LEU A 91 9.37 14.96 -10.70
C LEU A 91 8.64 14.10 -9.66
N GLY A 92 7.90 13.10 -10.13
CA GLY A 92 7.23 12.13 -9.28
C GLY A 92 6.98 10.81 -10.01
N THR A 93 6.58 9.79 -9.24
CA THR A 93 6.00 8.57 -9.82
C THR A 93 4.49 8.67 -9.70
N ALA A 94 3.76 8.26 -10.74
CA ALA A 94 2.32 8.38 -10.74
C ALA A 94 1.56 7.32 -11.53
N ARG A 95 2.16 6.78 -12.59
CA ARG A 95 1.56 5.64 -13.32
C ARG A 95 1.47 4.36 -12.49
N VAL A 96 2.21 4.30 -11.38
CA VAL A 96 2.27 3.16 -10.46
C VAL A 96 2.26 3.65 -9.02
N PHE A 97 1.67 2.86 -8.13
CA PHE A 97 1.75 3.07 -6.69
C PHE A 97 3.19 2.80 -6.21
N SER A 98 3.68 3.66 -5.31
CA SER A 98 5.00 3.49 -4.67
C SER A 98 4.92 3.13 -3.18
N SER A 99 3.73 3.20 -2.59
CA SER A 99 3.50 3.02 -1.15
C SER A 99 2.46 1.91 -0.96
N GLN A 100 2.89 0.64 -0.95
CA GLN A 100 2.01 -0.51 -0.77
C GLN A 100 1.30 -0.47 0.59
N GLY A 101 0.07 -0.99 0.64
CA GLY A 101 -0.58 -1.30 1.92
C GLY A 101 -0.12 -2.66 2.46
N LEU A 102 -0.70 -3.09 3.57
CA LEU A 102 -0.38 -4.36 4.22
C LEU A 102 -1.63 -5.04 4.77
N PHE A 103 -1.70 -6.37 4.70
CA PHE A 103 -2.76 -7.18 5.30
C PHE A 103 -4.16 -6.74 4.91
N GLY A 104 -4.35 -6.39 3.64
CA GLY A 104 -5.62 -5.92 3.11
C GLY A 104 -5.77 -4.41 3.07
N GLY A 105 -4.79 -3.65 3.56
CA GLY A 105 -4.73 -2.20 3.35
C GLY A 105 -4.41 -1.84 1.90
N TYR A 106 -5.01 -0.79 1.39
CA TYR A 106 -4.76 -0.25 0.05
C TYR A 106 -3.50 0.63 0.01
N PRO A 107 -2.82 0.75 -1.15
CA PRO A 107 -1.71 1.67 -1.29
C PRO A 107 -2.11 3.14 -1.14
N GLY A 108 -1.14 3.97 -0.80
CA GLY A 108 -1.30 5.42 -0.79
C GLY A 108 -1.45 6.00 -2.20
N ALA A 109 -2.19 7.11 -2.29
CA ALA A 109 -2.46 7.78 -3.55
C ALA A 109 -1.19 8.18 -4.31
N THR A 110 -1.29 8.15 -5.63
CA THR A 110 -0.32 8.73 -6.56
C THR A 110 -0.41 10.26 -6.55
N ALA A 111 0.61 10.92 -7.10
CA ALA A 111 0.59 12.36 -7.33
C ALA A 111 0.34 12.64 -8.81
N TYR A 112 -0.07 13.86 -9.17
CA TYR A 112 -0.39 14.25 -10.54
C TYR A 112 0.13 15.67 -10.84
N VAL A 113 0.03 16.08 -12.11
CA VAL A 113 0.38 17.44 -12.55
C VAL A 113 -0.89 18.25 -12.72
N HIS A 114 -0.90 19.46 -12.15
CA HIS A 114 -1.88 20.50 -12.46
C HIS A 114 -1.17 21.87 -12.49
N ASN A 115 -0.71 22.25 -13.68
CA ASN A 115 -0.06 23.53 -13.92
C ASN A 115 -0.98 24.42 -14.76
N ILE A 116 -1.04 25.72 -14.46
CA ILE A 116 -1.91 26.69 -15.16
C ILE A 116 -1.08 27.90 -15.59
N LYS A 117 -0.96 28.12 -16.89
CA LYS A 117 -0.24 29.25 -17.48
C LYS A 117 -1.18 30.32 -17.98
N GLY A 118 -0.77 31.58 -17.86
CA GLY A 118 -1.61 32.73 -18.16
C GLY A 118 -2.85 32.78 -17.26
N ALA A 119 -2.68 32.39 -15.99
CA ALA A 119 -3.78 32.35 -15.04
C ALA A 119 -4.31 33.76 -14.73
N ASP A 120 -5.62 33.91 -14.63
CA ASP A 120 -6.31 35.18 -14.37
C ASP A 120 -6.38 35.56 -12.88
N LEU A 121 -5.57 34.90 -12.04
CA LEU A 121 -5.68 34.97 -10.59
C LEU A 121 -5.34 36.36 -10.04
N ILE A 122 -4.34 37.04 -10.63
CA ILE A 122 -3.93 38.38 -10.22
C ILE A 122 -5.05 39.39 -10.49
N GLU A 123 -5.72 39.27 -11.64
CA GLU A 123 -6.84 40.10 -12.06
C GLU A 123 -8.03 39.91 -11.11
N ARG A 124 -8.38 38.65 -10.80
CA ARG A 124 -9.43 38.32 -9.81
C ARG A 124 -9.14 38.94 -8.46
N ALA A 125 -7.91 38.77 -7.97
CA ALA A 125 -7.48 39.33 -6.68
C ALA A 125 -7.59 40.86 -6.66
N ARG A 126 -7.21 41.56 -7.73
CA ARG A 126 -7.36 43.02 -7.85
C ARG A 126 -8.82 43.47 -7.86
N ARG A 127 -9.74 42.65 -8.39
CA ARG A 127 -11.18 42.90 -8.36
C ARG A 127 -11.83 42.53 -7.02
N GLY A 128 -11.09 41.89 -6.10
CA GLY A 128 -11.62 41.39 -4.82
C GLY A 128 -12.53 40.17 -4.99
N GLU A 129 -12.36 39.41 -6.08
CA GLU A 129 -13.13 38.20 -6.35
C GLU A 129 -12.56 37.00 -5.61
N ALA A 130 -13.44 36.09 -5.18
CA ALA A 130 -13.02 34.82 -4.61
C ALA A 130 -12.40 33.92 -5.69
N TYR A 131 -11.38 33.16 -5.31
CA TYR A 131 -10.74 32.17 -6.17
C TYR A 131 -10.41 30.90 -5.38
N PRO A 132 -10.39 29.74 -6.05
CA PRO A 132 -10.01 28.48 -5.42
C PRO A 132 -8.51 28.49 -5.11
N VAL A 133 -8.12 27.81 -4.03
CA VAL A 133 -6.72 27.73 -3.57
C VAL A 133 -6.22 26.29 -3.47
N CYS A 134 -6.99 25.32 -3.94
CA CYS A 134 -6.65 23.91 -3.99
C CYS A 134 -7.54 23.22 -5.03
N ASP A 135 -7.20 21.99 -5.43
CA ASP A 135 -8.08 21.19 -6.27
C ASP A 135 -9.31 20.70 -5.49
N GLY A 136 -9.17 20.40 -4.20
CA GLY A 136 -10.29 19.89 -3.41
C GLY A 136 -10.70 18.49 -3.88
N ASP A 137 -11.94 18.35 -4.35
CA ASP A 137 -12.43 17.09 -4.93
C ASP A 137 -11.75 16.83 -6.28
N PHE A 138 -11.24 15.63 -6.49
CA PHE A 138 -10.53 15.25 -7.72
C PHE A 138 -11.47 14.99 -8.91
N GLU A 139 -12.77 14.77 -8.65
CA GLU A 139 -13.75 14.56 -9.74
C GLU A 139 -14.04 15.87 -10.46
N ASP A 140 -14.24 16.94 -9.70
CA ASP A 140 -14.45 18.30 -10.18
C ASP A 140 -13.44 19.26 -9.50
N PRO A 141 -12.16 19.25 -9.93
CA PRO A 141 -11.12 20.04 -9.29
C PRO A 141 -11.44 21.53 -9.32
N ALA A 142 -11.45 22.19 -8.17
CA ALA A 142 -11.88 23.59 -8.05
C ALA A 142 -11.00 24.55 -8.88
N LEU A 143 -9.71 24.24 -9.07
CA LEU A 143 -8.80 25.05 -9.90
C LEU A 143 -9.20 25.06 -11.39
N MET A 144 -10.08 24.17 -11.85
CA MET A 144 -10.66 24.25 -13.20
C MET A 144 -11.41 25.57 -13.45
N ALA A 145 -11.84 26.27 -12.39
CA ALA A 145 -12.48 27.58 -12.50
C ALA A 145 -11.51 28.74 -12.80
N ILE A 146 -10.20 28.55 -12.64
CA ILE A 146 -9.16 29.55 -12.97
C ILE A 146 -8.92 29.50 -14.47
N GLU A 147 -8.90 30.63 -15.17
CA GLU A 147 -8.62 30.67 -16.62
C GLU A 147 -7.15 30.37 -16.92
N GLY A 148 -6.83 30.02 -18.17
CA GLY A 148 -5.45 29.77 -18.60
C GLY A 148 -5.25 28.46 -19.37
N GLU A 149 -4.04 28.32 -19.91
CA GLU A 149 -3.58 27.07 -20.53
C GLU A 149 -3.19 26.07 -19.44
N ARG A 150 -3.72 24.85 -19.50
CA ARG A 150 -3.53 23.86 -18.43
C ARG A 150 -2.75 22.65 -18.90
N GLU A 151 -1.85 22.20 -18.03
CA GLU A 151 -1.33 20.84 -18.06
C GLU A 151 -1.91 20.09 -16.87
N TYR A 152 -2.88 19.20 -17.14
CA TYR A 152 -3.54 18.37 -16.14
C TYR A 152 -3.45 16.91 -16.56
N LYS A 153 -2.60 16.13 -15.88
CA LYS A 153 -2.31 14.75 -16.27
C LYS A 153 -1.83 13.92 -15.09
N LEU A 154 -2.16 12.63 -15.13
CA LEU A 154 -1.75 11.66 -14.11
C LEU A 154 -0.25 11.39 -14.19
N ASP A 155 0.35 11.45 -15.38
CA ASP A 155 1.80 11.30 -15.57
C ASP A 155 2.58 12.44 -14.89
N ASN A 156 3.05 12.20 -13.66
CA ASN A 156 3.71 13.21 -12.83
C ASN A 156 5.18 13.46 -13.19
N PHE A 157 5.43 13.66 -14.47
CA PHE A 157 6.73 14.01 -15.01
C PHE A 157 6.59 15.09 -16.08
N THR A 158 7.43 16.11 -15.99
CA THR A 158 7.66 17.08 -17.06
C THR A 158 9.16 17.34 -17.18
N THR A 159 9.61 17.77 -18.36
CA THR A 159 10.92 18.41 -18.48
C THR A 159 10.85 19.85 -17.94
N LEU A 160 11.96 20.58 -17.98
CA LEU A 160 11.94 22.01 -17.68
C LEU A 160 11.05 22.76 -18.68
N HIS A 161 10.07 23.48 -18.17
CA HIS A 161 9.20 24.36 -18.94
C HIS A 161 9.27 25.78 -18.37
N PRO A 162 9.21 26.81 -19.24
CA PRO A 162 9.16 28.19 -18.79
C PRO A 162 7.80 28.51 -18.16
N PHE A 163 7.86 29.21 -17.03
CA PHE A 163 6.76 29.84 -16.32
C PHE A 163 7.05 31.34 -16.18
N GLN A 164 5.99 32.12 -16.21
CA GLN A 164 6.02 33.57 -16.08
C GLN A 164 5.31 34.00 -14.79
N GLN A 165 5.48 35.28 -14.43
CA GLN A 165 4.78 35.82 -13.27
C GLN A 165 3.27 35.64 -13.38
N GLY A 166 2.65 35.06 -12.34
CA GLY A 166 1.22 34.77 -12.30
C GLY A 166 0.85 33.34 -12.69
N ASP A 167 1.75 32.59 -13.33
CA ASP A 167 1.51 31.17 -13.62
C ASP A 167 1.47 30.35 -12.32
N LEU A 168 0.65 29.29 -12.32
CA LEU A 168 0.38 28.45 -11.16
C LEU A 168 0.99 27.05 -11.31
N TYR A 169 1.55 26.57 -10.22
CA TYR A 169 2.08 25.22 -10.04
C TYR A 169 1.44 24.60 -8.81
N LEU A 170 0.74 23.48 -8.97
CA LEU A 170 0.21 22.69 -7.86
C LEU A 170 1.20 21.57 -7.51
N SER A 171 1.81 21.68 -6.33
CA SER A 171 2.65 20.63 -5.76
C SER A 171 1.76 19.63 -5.02
N VAL A 172 1.67 18.39 -5.51
CA VAL A 172 0.87 17.34 -4.86
C VAL A 172 1.80 16.25 -4.32
N MET A 173 1.73 16.00 -3.02
CA MET A 173 2.50 14.97 -2.34
C MET A 173 1.73 13.65 -2.28
N LYS A 174 2.46 12.53 -2.27
CA LYS A 174 1.88 11.17 -2.33
C LYS A 174 1.48 10.68 -0.95
N GLY A 175 0.45 9.87 -0.84
CA GLY A 175 0.11 9.26 0.45
C GLY A 175 0.93 8.01 0.78
N ALA A 176 0.73 7.54 2.00
CA ALA A 176 1.28 6.27 2.47
C ALA A 176 0.24 5.14 2.47
N GLY A 177 0.69 3.89 2.45
CA GLY A 177 -0.18 2.72 2.46
C GLY A 177 -0.94 2.53 3.78
N GLY A 178 -2.16 2.01 3.66
CA GLY A 178 -3.01 1.60 4.77
C GLY A 178 -2.68 0.19 5.27
N LEU A 179 -3.35 -0.23 6.34
CA LEU A 179 -3.20 -1.56 6.94
C LEU A 179 -4.55 -2.15 7.33
N GLY A 180 -4.79 -3.43 7.01
CA GLY A 180 -6.00 -4.16 7.40
C GLY A 180 -7.22 -3.90 6.51
N ASP A 181 -8.23 -4.76 6.59
CA ASP A 181 -9.54 -4.60 5.90
C ASP A 181 -10.21 -3.26 6.28
N PRO A 182 -10.49 -2.35 5.33
CA PRO A 182 -11.16 -1.08 5.62
C PRO A 182 -12.53 -1.23 6.30
N LEU A 183 -13.25 -2.34 6.08
CA LEU A 183 -14.53 -2.59 6.75
C LEU A 183 -14.40 -2.89 8.25
N LEU A 184 -13.17 -2.93 8.78
CA LEU A 184 -12.90 -3.05 10.21
C LEU A 184 -12.49 -1.73 10.87
N ARG A 185 -12.35 -0.64 10.10
CA ARG A 185 -12.06 0.68 10.68
C ARG A 185 -13.22 1.11 11.59
N PRO A 186 -12.97 1.66 12.79
CA PRO A 186 -14.04 2.18 13.65
C PRO A 186 -14.82 3.32 12.96
N PRO A 187 -16.17 3.31 12.98
CA PRO A 187 -16.98 4.32 12.27
C PRO A 187 -16.71 5.76 12.70
N GLU A 188 -16.44 5.97 13.99
CA GLU A 188 -16.08 7.28 14.55
C GLU A 188 -14.75 7.81 13.99
N SER A 189 -13.77 6.93 13.73
CA SER A 189 -12.51 7.32 13.11
C SER A 189 -12.73 7.75 11.66
N VAL A 190 -13.60 7.05 10.92
CA VAL A 190 -13.96 7.43 9.54
C VAL A 190 -14.63 8.81 9.51
N ARG A 191 -15.51 9.12 10.48
CA ARG A 191 -16.13 10.45 10.59
C ARG A 191 -15.11 11.53 10.91
N SER A 192 -14.20 11.29 11.85
CA SER A 192 -13.08 12.21 12.13
C SER A 192 -12.27 12.48 10.87
N ASP A 193 -11.95 11.43 10.09
CA ASP A 193 -11.20 11.58 8.85
C ASP A 193 -11.91 12.48 7.83
N VAL A 194 -13.24 12.42 7.74
CA VAL A 194 -14.03 13.30 6.86
C VAL A 194 -14.10 14.72 7.42
N GLU A 195 -14.37 14.88 8.71
CA GLU A 195 -14.50 16.19 9.38
C GLU A 195 -13.19 16.97 9.37
N GLU A 196 -12.05 16.28 9.52
CA GLU A 196 -10.71 16.86 9.54
C GLU A 196 -10.10 17.01 8.13
N GLY A 197 -10.78 16.53 7.08
CA GLY A 197 -10.36 16.69 5.69
C GLY A 197 -9.29 15.70 5.22
N HIS A 198 -9.12 14.58 5.93
CA HIS A 198 -8.26 13.46 5.51
C HIS A 198 -8.95 12.55 4.47
N LEU A 199 -10.27 12.48 4.46
CA LEU A 199 -11.07 11.61 3.59
C LEU A 199 -12.18 12.39 2.89
N LEU A 200 -12.32 12.22 1.58
CA LEU A 200 -13.48 12.77 0.87
C LEU A 200 -14.76 11.99 1.26
N PRO A 201 -15.89 12.67 1.53
CA PRO A 201 -17.10 12.04 2.06
C PRO A 201 -17.59 10.80 1.29
N ARG A 202 -17.46 10.80 -0.04
CA ARG A 202 -17.90 9.67 -0.88
C ARG A 202 -17.23 8.34 -0.54
N PHE A 203 -15.99 8.37 -0.05
CA PHE A 203 -15.24 7.16 0.29
C PHE A 203 -15.56 6.62 1.68
N ALA A 204 -16.15 7.42 2.57
CA ALA A 204 -16.67 6.90 3.83
C ALA A 204 -17.68 5.77 3.55
N GLU A 205 -18.56 5.99 2.57
CA GLU A 205 -19.54 5.00 2.15
C GLU A 205 -18.93 3.90 1.28
N SER A 206 -18.21 4.25 0.21
CA SER A 206 -17.75 3.25 -0.78
C SER A 206 -16.64 2.34 -0.29
N VAL A 207 -15.78 2.80 0.62
CA VAL A 207 -14.60 2.05 1.09
C VAL A 207 -14.82 1.47 2.49
N TYR A 208 -15.40 2.25 3.41
CA TYR A 208 -15.50 1.87 4.82
C TYR A 208 -16.89 1.39 5.23
N GLY A 209 -17.89 1.54 4.37
CA GLY A 209 -19.29 1.22 4.68
C GLY A 209 -19.87 2.09 5.79
N VAL A 210 -19.37 3.32 5.97
CA VAL A 210 -19.82 4.27 6.98
C VAL A 210 -20.53 5.42 6.31
N ASP A 211 -21.80 5.61 6.66
CA ASP A 211 -22.58 6.77 6.26
C ASP A 211 -22.92 7.65 7.48
N GLY A 212 -23.83 8.60 7.30
CA GLY A 212 -24.28 9.48 8.36
C GLY A 212 -25.13 8.80 9.45
N ASP A 213 -25.50 7.51 9.31
CA ASP A 213 -26.38 6.79 10.24
C ASP A 213 -25.71 5.52 10.82
N ASP A 214 -25.31 5.61 12.10
CA ASP A 214 -24.70 4.51 12.87
C ASP A 214 -25.51 3.21 12.85
N SER A 215 -26.84 3.31 12.82
CA SER A 215 -27.71 2.14 12.88
C SER A 215 -27.66 1.28 11.62
N SER A 216 -27.09 1.81 10.52
CA SER A 216 -27.03 1.16 9.22
C SER A 216 -25.67 0.52 8.90
N VAL A 217 -24.61 0.89 9.62
CA VAL A 217 -23.21 0.56 9.28
C VAL A 217 -22.98 -0.94 9.17
N GLU A 218 -23.39 -1.73 10.17
CA GLU A 218 -23.15 -3.18 10.15
C GLU A 218 -23.90 -3.87 9.01
N SER A 219 -25.17 -3.52 8.82
CA SER A 219 -25.99 -4.04 7.71
C SER A 219 -25.39 -3.69 6.35
N ARG A 220 -24.77 -2.51 6.22
CA ARG A 220 -24.06 -2.08 5.02
C ARG A 220 -22.77 -2.87 4.81
N ARG A 221 -21.96 -3.05 5.85
CA ARG A 221 -20.73 -3.86 5.80
C ARG A 221 -21.02 -5.32 5.44
N GLU A 222 -22.10 -5.90 5.95
CA GLU A 222 -22.60 -7.22 5.55
C GLU A 222 -22.90 -7.28 4.03
N ARG A 223 -23.61 -6.28 3.49
CA ARG A 223 -23.88 -6.18 2.05
C ARG A 223 -22.58 -6.02 1.24
N MET A 224 -21.62 -5.22 1.71
CA MET A 224 -20.33 -5.06 1.04
C MET A 224 -19.51 -6.35 1.04
N ARG A 225 -19.55 -7.12 2.14
CA ARG A 225 -18.94 -8.46 2.22
C ARG A 225 -19.58 -9.43 1.23
N ALA A 226 -20.91 -9.44 1.12
CA ALA A 226 -21.60 -10.23 0.10
C ALA A 226 -21.20 -9.80 -1.33
N ALA A 227 -21.15 -8.50 -1.60
CA ALA A 227 -20.75 -7.95 -2.90
C ALA A 227 -19.31 -8.28 -3.28
N ARG A 228 -18.37 -8.35 -2.30
CA ARG A 228 -17.00 -8.83 -2.53
C ARG A 228 -16.99 -10.23 -3.11
N LEU A 229 -17.75 -11.16 -2.52
CA LEU A 229 -17.80 -12.55 -2.99
C LEU A 229 -18.57 -12.70 -4.30
N GLU A 230 -19.57 -11.85 -4.55
CA GLU A 230 -20.33 -11.87 -5.81
C GLU A 230 -19.47 -11.46 -7.01
N ARG A 231 -18.59 -10.47 -6.85
CA ARG A 231 -17.70 -9.99 -7.93
C ARG A 231 -16.36 -10.69 -8.00
N ALA A 232 -15.95 -11.36 -6.91
CA ALA A 232 -14.70 -12.10 -6.86
C ALA A 232 -14.84 -13.47 -7.54
N ARG A 233 -13.69 -14.05 -7.89
CA ARG A 233 -13.56 -15.37 -8.51
C ARG A 233 -12.46 -16.16 -7.81
N PRO A 234 -12.45 -17.50 -7.86
CA PRO A 234 -11.33 -18.28 -7.35
C PRO A 234 -10.00 -17.88 -8.04
N VAL A 235 -8.92 -17.76 -7.26
CA VAL A 235 -7.62 -17.32 -7.79
C VAL A 235 -7.08 -18.28 -8.85
N ARG A 236 -7.33 -19.58 -8.74
CA ARG A 236 -6.92 -20.57 -9.76
C ARG A 236 -7.61 -20.37 -11.11
N GLU A 237 -8.86 -19.91 -11.10
CA GLU A 237 -9.55 -19.55 -12.33
C GLU A 237 -8.92 -18.30 -12.94
N TRP A 238 -8.67 -17.26 -12.13
CA TRP A 238 -7.98 -16.05 -12.60
C TRP A 238 -6.58 -16.35 -13.16
N TRP A 239 -5.82 -17.20 -12.46
CA TRP A 239 -4.49 -17.63 -12.87
C TRP A 239 -4.50 -18.30 -14.24
N SER A 240 -5.50 -19.13 -14.51
CA SER A 240 -5.62 -19.85 -15.80
C SER A 240 -5.80 -18.88 -16.97
N GLU A 241 -6.59 -17.82 -16.78
CA GLU A 241 -6.76 -16.76 -17.79
C GLU A 241 -5.50 -15.90 -17.95
N GLN A 242 -4.87 -15.50 -16.84
CA GLN A 242 -3.66 -14.69 -16.91
C GLN A 242 -2.49 -15.47 -17.52
N ARG A 243 -2.42 -16.78 -17.34
CA ARG A 243 -1.46 -17.63 -18.04
C ARG A 243 -1.59 -17.53 -19.56
N GLU A 244 -2.81 -17.57 -20.08
CA GLU A 244 -3.04 -17.41 -21.53
C GLU A 244 -2.64 -16.01 -22.00
N ARG A 245 -2.91 -14.97 -21.20
CA ARG A 245 -2.44 -13.60 -21.45
C ARG A 245 -0.91 -13.53 -21.51
N VAL A 246 -0.21 -14.19 -20.58
CA VAL A 246 1.26 -14.26 -20.54
C VAL A 246 1.80 -14.98 -21.77
N LEU A 247 1.22 -16.11 -22.17
CA LEU A 247 1.59 -16.84 -23.39
C LEU A 247 1.42 -15.99 -24.65
N ALA A 248 0.33 -15.23 -24.73
CA ALA A 248 0.07 -14.27 -25.79
C ALA A 248 0.98 -13.03 -25.74
N ARG A 249 1.74 -12.85 -24.65
CA ARG A 249 2.57 -11.67 -24.37
C ARG A 249 1.73 -10.39 -24.42
N ASP A 250 0.52 -10.45 -23.90
CA ASP A 250 -0.43 -9.34 -23.94
C ASP A 250 -0.23 -8.39 -22.75
N ALA A 251 0.73 -7.49 -22.94
CA ALA A 251 1.04 -6.37 -22.04
C ALA A 251 1.60 -5.19 -22.85
N ILE A 252 1.60 -4.00 -22.25
CA ILE A 252 2.22 -2.82 -22.86
C ILE A 252 3.75 -2.96 -22.95
N ASP A 253 4.36 -2.28 -23.92
CA ASP A 253 5.81 -2.39 -24.20
C ASP A 253 6.72 -2.13 -22.98
N PRO A 254 6.44 -1.14 -22.10
CA PRO A 254 7.24 -0.94 -20.89
C PRO A 254 7.20 -2.13 -19.92
N VAL A 255 6.04 -2.76 -19.77
CA VAL A 255 5.86 -3.95 -18.91
C VAL A 255 6.55 -5.17 -19.53
N LYS A 256 6.42 -5.36 -20.85
CA LYS A 256 7.18 -6.39 -21.60
C LYS A 256 8.69 -6.24 -21.40
N ARG A 257 9.20 -5.00 -21.51
CA ARG A 257 10.62 -4.71 -21.29
C ARG A 257 11.04 -5.02 -19.86
N MET A 258 10.26 -4.60 -18.87
CA MET A 258 10.54 -4.90 -17.46
C MET A 258 10.74 -6.40 -17.25
N TYR A 259 9.81 -7.23 -17.72
CA TYR A 259 9.95 -8.68 -17.59
C TYR A 259 11.12 -9.24 -18.40
N ALA A 260 11.31 -8.82 -19.65
CA ALA A 260 12.43 -9.28 -20.47
C ALA A 260 13.79 -8.97 -19.80
N GLU A 261 13.93 -7.79 -19.20
CA GLU A 261 15.14 -7.41 -18.45
C GLU A 261 15.32 -8.26 -17.19
N CYS A 262 14.26 -8.45 -16.39
CA CYS A 262 14.30 -9.34 -15.22
C CYS A 262 14.70 -10.78 -15.59
N MET A 263 14.13 -11.34 -16.67
CA MET A 263 14.45 -12.71 -17.11
C MET A 263 15.92 -12.85 -17.56
N ARG A 264 16.46 -11.83 -18.23
CA ARG A 264 17.85 -11.82 -18.74
C ARG A 264 18.86 -11.55 -17.63
N LEU A 265 18.47 -10.80 -16.59
CA LEU A 265 19.32 -10.49 -15.44
C LEU A 265 19.42 -11.65 -14.44
N SER A 266 18.33 -12.38 -14.19
CA SER A 266 18.26 -13.38 -13.12
C SER A 266 17.74 -14.73 -13.64
N PRO A 267 18.63 -15.73 -13.81
CA PRO A 267 18.25 -17.10 -14.14
C PRO A 267 17.26 -17.74 -13.16
N ARG A 268 17.37 -17.40 -11.86
CA ARG A 268 16.45 -17.91 -10.84
C ARG A 268 15.05 -17.31 -11.02
N TRP A 269 14.98 -15.99 -11.14
CA TRP A 269 13.71 -15.29 -11.31
C TRP A 269 13.00 -15.74 -12.60
N SER A 270 13.74 -15.94 -13.70
CA SER A 270 13.16 -16.42 -14.96
C SER A 270 12.60 -17.84 -14.85
N ALA A 271 13.29 -18.74 -14.13
CA ALA A 271 12.83 -20.09 -13.91
C ALA A 271 11.60 -20.15 -12.99
N GLU A 272 11.58 -19.37 -11.90
CA GLU A 272 10.44 -19.24 -10.99
C GLU A 272 9.23 -18.60 -11.70
N TYR A 273 9.43 -17.56 -12.51
CA TYR A 273 8.36 -16.91 -13.30
C TYR A 273 7.71 -17.89 -14.28
N ARG A 274 8.52 -18.66 -15.03
CA ARG A 274 8.00 -19.71 -15.92
C ARG A 274 7.33 -20.83 -15.14
N GLY A 275 7.83 -21.13 -13.95
CA GLY A 275 7.28 -22.14 -13.05
C GLY A 275 5.88 -21.78 -12.59
N PHE A 276 5.75 -20.58 -12.03
CA PHE A 276 4.49 -20.05 -11.53
C PHE A 276 3.42 -20.03 -12.61
N TRP A 277 3.73 -19.59 -13.83
CA TRP A 277 2.77 -19.52 -14.94
C TRP A 277 2.68 -20.80 -15.78
N ASP A 278 3.36 -21.88 -15.40
CA ASP A 278 3.41 -23.13 -16.18
C ASP A 278 3.77 -22.92 -17.68
N LEU A 279 4.82 -22.15 -17.94
CA LEU A 279 5.26 -21.79 -19.29
C LEU A 279 6.31 -22.77 -19.85
N PRO A 280 6.55 -22.79 -21.17
CA PRO A 280 7.71 -23.47 -21.75
C PRO A 280 9.03 -22.98 -21.13
N GLU A 281 10.00 -23.89 -20.97
CA GLU A 281 11.30 -23.60 -20.34
C GLU A 281 12.13 -22.52 -21.06
N ASP A 282 11.79 -22.21 -22.31
CA ASP A 282 12.42 -21.16 -23.12
C ASP A 282 11.49 -19.99 -23.43
N PHE A 283 10.35 -19.87 -22.75
CA PHE A 283 9.51 -18.69 -22.84
C PHE A 283 10.31 -17.44 -22.47
N GLU A 284 10.15 -16.38 -23.26
CA GLU A 284 10.67 -15.05 -22.98
C GLU A 284 9.71 -13.98 -23.50
N TRP A 285 9.74 -12.82 -22.83
CA TRP A 285 9.11 -11.61 -23.30
C TRP A 285 9.90 -10.99 -24.44
N GLU A 286 9.22 -10.69 -25.54
CA GLU A 286 9.84 -10.12 -26.74
C GLU A 286 9.90 -8.59 -26.64
N ALA A 287 11.01 -8.08 -26.10
CA ALA A 287 11.26 -6.65 -26.01
C ALA A 287 12.76 -6.33 -26.13
N ALA A 288 13.05 -5.10 -26.58
CA ALA A 288 14.39 -4.54 -26.51
C ALA A 288 14.77 -4.26 -25.04
N THR A 289 15.95 -4.71 -24.62
CA THR A 289 16.45 -4.62 -23.24
C THR A 289 17.77 -3.84 -23.19
N PRO A 290 17.76 -2.51 -23.34
CA PRO A 290 18.98 -1.72 -23.45
C PRO A 290 19.81 -1.66 -22.17
N THR A 291 19.24 -2.05 -21.02
CA THR A 291 19.93 -1.98 -19.72
C THR A 291 20.69 -3.27 -19.37
N VAL A 292 20.52 -4.33 -20.17
CA VAL A 292 21.05 -5.68 -19.88
C VAL A 292 21.89 -6.17 -21.05
N ALA A 293 23.09 -6.67 -20.76
CA ALA A 293 24.01 -7.17 -21.79
C ALA A 293 23.62 -8.54 -22.36
N ALA A 294 22.97 -9.39 -21.56
CA ALA A 294 22.51 -10.70 -21.99
C ALA A 294 21.43 -10.55 -23.08
N THR A 295 21.58 -11.28 -24.19
CA THR A 295 20.65 -11.21 -25.33
C THR A 295 19.46 -12.16 -25.18
N SER A 296 19.54 -13.13 -24.27
CA SER A 296 18.48 -14.09 -23.93
C SER A 296 18.58 -14.51 -22.47
N ALA A 297 17.48 -14.94 -21.89
CA ALA A 297 17.40 -15.50 -20.55
C ALA A 297 17.93 -16.94 -20.53
N ALA A 298 18.41 -17.39 -19.36
CA ALA A 298 18.70 -18.80 -19.16
C ALA A 298 17.41 -19.62 -19.30
N LYS A 299 17.49 -20.81 -19.92
CA LYS A 299 16.37 -21.75 -19.99
C LYS A 299 16.18 -22.46 -18.65
N GLY A 300 14.97 -22.95 -18.42
CA GLY A 300 14.61 -23.73 -17.24
C GLY A 300 13.36 -23.18 -16.57
N LYS A 301 12.87 -23.95 -15.60
CA LYS A 301 11.61 -23.72 -14.90
C LYS A 301 11.70 -24.34 -13.50
N VAL A 302 11.13 -23.69 -12.51
CA VAL A 302 11.05 -24.18 -11.11
C VAL A 302 9.65 -23.87 -10.59
N THR A 303 8.86 -24.88 -10.22
CA THR A 303 7.48 -24.65 -9.75
C THR A 303 7.46 -23.92 -8.40
N PRO A 304 6.34 -23.28 -8.01
CA PRO A 304 6.21 -22.68 -6.68
C PRO A 304 6.51 -23.64 -5.53
N GLU A 305 6.09 -24.91 -5.64
CA GLU A 305 6.31 -25.95 -4.64
C GLU A 305 7.79 -26.36 -4.57
N GLU A 306 8.46 -26.50 -5.73
CA GLU A 306 9.90 -26.76 -5.79
C GLU A 306 10.71 -25.61 -5.18
N ALA A 307 10.34 -24.36 -5.50
CA ALA A 307 10.97 -23.17 -4.94
C ALA A 307 10.78 -23.06 -3.42
N ALA A 308 9.57 -23.36 -2.93
CA ALA A 308 9.26 -23.38 -1.50
C ALA A 308 10.04 -24.49 -0.77
N ALA A 309 10.09 -25.70 -1.33
CA ALA A 309 10.84 -26.81 -0.76
C ALA A 309 12.36 -26.51 -0.73
N GLU A 310 12.92 -25.93 -1.80
CA GLU A 310 14.31 -25.48 -1.84
C GLU A 310 14.57 -24.46 -0.73
N PHE A 311 13.71 -23.43 -0.62
CA PHE A 311 13.84 -22.38 0.39
C PHE A 311 13.82 -22.95 1.82
N LEU A 312 12.85 -23.81 2.15
CA LEU A 312 12.74 -24.44 3.46
C LEU A 312 13.92 -25.38 3.74
N SER A 313 14.36 -26.17 2.75
CA SER A 313 15.52 -27.05 2.91
C SER A 313 16.84 -26.31 3.16
N ALA A 314 16.93 -25.07 2.67
CA ALA A 314 18.07 -24.19 2.89
C ALA A 314 18.01 -23.43 4.23
N SER A 315 16.89 -23.53 4.96
CA SER A 315 16.72 -22.92 6.29
C SER A 315 17.78 -23.42 7.25
N LYS A 316 18.48 -22.47 7.90
CA LYS A 316 19.52 -22.76 8.89
C LYS A 316 19.04 -22.34 10.27
N VAL A 317 18.63 -23.35 11.04
CA VAL A 317 18.10 -23.15 12.39
C VAL A 317 19.26 -23.09 13.38
N ALA A 318 19.59 -21.89 13.86
CA ALA A 318 20.50 -21.71 14.97
C ALA A 318 19.74 -21.83 16.30
N ARG A 319 20.30 -22.55 17.28
CA ARG A 319 19.85 -22.41 18.67
C ARG A 319 20.28 -21.04 19.15
N ALA A 320 19.32 -20.19 19.49
CA ALA A 320 19.63 -18.91 20.12
C ALA A 320 20.32 -19.18 21.47
N GLU A 321 21.59 -18.78 21.60
CA GLU A 321 22.26 -18.74 22.91
C GLU A 321 21.44 -17.80 23.82
N SER A 322 21.15 -18.23 25.05
CA SER A 322 20.31 -17.44 25.96
C SER A 322 20.99 -16.12 26.30
N PRO A 323 20.49 -14.95 25.86
CA PRO A 323 20.94 -13.68 26.41
C PRO A 323 20.44 -13.63 27.86
N GLY A 324 21.26 -13.08 28.76
CA GLY A 324 20.91 -12.94 30.18
C GLY A 324 19.56 -12.24 30.40
N GLN A 325 18.90 -12.55 31.52
CA GLN A 325 17.62 -11.97 31.91
C GLN A 325 17.67 -10.43 31.81
N SER A 326 16.76 -9.86 31.01
CA SER A 326 16.57 -8.42 30.92
C SER A 326 15.43 -7.99 31.83
N VAL A 327 15.66 -6.91 32.58
CA VAL A 327 14.74 -6.31 33.55
C VAL A 327 13.81 -5.31 32.85
N ALA A 328 13.12 -5.75 31.80
CA ALA A 328 12.03 -4.96 31.21
C ALA A 328 10.71 -5.22 31.97
N SER A 329 9.76 -4.29 31.88
CA SER A 329 8.40 -4.52 32.38
C SER A 329 7.79 -5.69 31.61
N ALA A 330 7.47 -6.77 32.32
CA ALA A 330 6.86 -7.95 31.72
C ALA A 330 5.55 -7.60 31.00
N MET A 331 5.38 -8.08 29.77
CA MET A 331 4.10 -8.06 29.07
C MET A 331 3.19 -9.11 29.71
N GLU A 332 2.31 -8.61 30.58
CA GLU A 332 1.24 -9.40 31.16
C GLU A 332 0.14 -9.68 30.11
N PRO A 333 -0.63 -10.77 30.27
CA PRO A 333 -1.72 -11.12 29.37
C PRO A 333 -2.70 -9.98 29.11
N ASP A 334 -3.08 -9.22 30.15
CA ASP A 334 -4.00 -8.08 30.04
C ASP A 334 -3.41 -6.95 29.17
N THR A 335 -2.09 -6.75 29.22
CA THR A 335 -1.40 -5.76 28.38
C THR A 335 -1.38 -6.20 26.91
N LEU A 336 -1.20 -7.50 26.64
CA LEU A 336 -1.29 -8.04 25.28
C LEU A 336 -2.71 -7.98 24.74
N GLU A 337 -3.70 -8.24 25.58
CA GLU A 337 -5.10 -8.10 25.21
C GLU A 337 -5.44 -6.64 24.90
N ALA A 338 -5.00 -5.69 25.74
CA ALA A 338 -5.15 -4.28 25.47
C ALA A 338 -4.37 -3.81 24.23
N LEU A 339 -3.24 -4.44 23.90
CA LEU A 339 -2.51 -4.18 22.65
C LEU A 339 -3.31 -4.65 21.43
N LEU A 340 -3.87 -5.87 21.48
CA LEU A 340 -4.69 -6.44 20.41
C LEU A 340 -5.99 -5.67 20.21
N ASP A 341 -6.61 -5.20 21.30
CA ASP A 341 -7.83 -4.38 21.29
C ASP A 341 -7.55 -2.89 21.06
N GLU A 342 -6.28 -2.50 20.86
CA GLU A 342 -5.88 -1.11 20.62
C GLU A 342 -6.27 -0.13 21.74
N ARG A 343 -6.37 -0.64 22.97
CA ARG A 343 -6.70 0.10 24.19
C ARG A 343 -5.49 0.75 24.87
N LEU A 344 -4.28 0.45 24.41
CA LEU A 344 -3.05 1.03 24.97
C LEU A 344 -2.84 2.47 24.49
N SER A 345 -2.37 3.32 25.38
CA SER A 345 -1.93 4.68 25.04
C SER A 345 -0.68 4.67 24.17
N ARG A 346 -0.44 5.76 23.42
CA ARG A 346 0.80 5.93 22.63
C ARG A 346 2.07 5.79 23.47
N ARG A 347 2.04 6.19 24.75
CA ARG A 347 3.19 6.07 25.65
C ARG A 347 3.48 4.62 26.00
N GLU A 348 2.44 3.81 26.23
CA GLU A 348 2.56 2.38 26.50
C GLU A 348 3.06 1.64 25.25
N VAL A 349 2.49 1.90 24.07
CA VAL A 349 2.97 1.33 22.80
C VAL A 349 4.44 1.67 22.56
N LYS A 350 4.84 2.93 22.77
CA LYS A 350 6.26 3.35 22.65
C LYS A 350 7.14 2.58 23.63
N ALA A 351 6.72 2.42 24.89
CA ALA A 351 7.48 1.67 25.89
C ALA A 351 7.71 0.22 25.44
N ILE A 352 6.68 -0.43 24.89
CA ILE A 352 6.79 -1.79 24.32
C ILE A 352 7.76 -1.81 23.14
N GLN A 353 7.71 -0.82 22.25
CA GLN A 353 8.59 -0.74 21.07
C GLN A 353 10.06 -0.56 21.45
N SER A 354 10.36 0.39 22.35
CA SER A 354 11.73 0.69 22.79
C SER A 354 12.28 -0.29 23.84
N GLY A 355 11.41 -1.07 24.47
CA GLY A 355 11.79 -2.04 25.50
C GLY A 355 12.37 -3.34 24.92
N TYR A 356 13.06 -4.08 25.79
CA TYR A 356 13.46 -5.46 25.50
C TYR A 356 12.21 -6.35 25.37
N LYS A 357 12.32 -7.42 24.58
CA LYS A 357 11.19 -8.30 24.29
C LYS A 357 11.18 -9.48 25.25
N ASP A 358 10.01 -9.79 25.80
CA ASP A 358 9.87 -10.97 26.67
C ASP A 358 10.00 -12.25 25.85
N ARG A 359 10.69 -13.24 26.44
CA ARG A 359 10.94 -14.54 25.80
C ARG A 359 9.65 -15.35 25.63
N ASP A 360 8.71 -15.21 26.56
CA ASP A 360 7.44 -15.91 26.58
C ASP A 360 6.32 -15.15 25.85
N ARG A 361 6.62 -13.99 25.24
CA ARG A 361 5.61 -13.16 24.56
C ARG A 361 4.89 -13.90 23.45
N PHE A 362 5.61 -14.73 22.69
CA PHE A 362 5.02 -15.55 21.64
C PHE A 362 3.97 -16.52 22.21
N GLU A 363 4.28 -17.19 23.32
CA GLU A 363 3.37 -18.15 23.96
C GLU A 363 2.11 -17.46 24.48
N LYS A 364 2.28 -16.33 25.17
CA LYS A 364 1.18 -15.52 25.67
C LYS A 364 0.31 -14.99 24.52
N TRP A 365 0.93 -14.58 23.41
CA TRP A 365 0.22 -14.10 22.23
C TRP A 365 -0.61 -15.20 21.57
N VAL A 366 -0.01 -16.36 21.29
CA VAL A 366 -0.74 -17.52 20.73
C VAL A 366 -1.87 -17.95 21.67
N ALA A 367 -1.64 -17.99 22.98
CA ALA A 367 -2.69 -18.31 23.94
C ALA A 367 -3.83 -17.29 23.96
N LEU A 368 -3.54 -16.00 23.77
CA LEU A 368 -4.56 -14.95 23.62
C LEU A 368 -5.38 -15.15 22.35
N LEU A 369 -4.72 -15.38 21.20
CA LEU A 369 -5.41 -15.63 19.93
C LEU A 369 -6.26 -16.90 20.00
N GLN A 370 -5.74 -18.00 20.56
CA GLN A 370 -6.48 -19.25 20.70
C GLN A 370 -7.76 -19.08 21.53
N ARG A 371 -7.72 -18.27 22.61
CA ARG A 371 -8.92 -17.99 23.43
C ARG A 371 -10.01 -17.24 22.66
N ARG A 372 -9.65 -16.53 21.59
CA ARG A 372 -10.55 -15.73 20.76
C ARG A 372 -10.93 -16.43 19.45
N ALA A 373 -10.25 -17.52 19.11
CA ALA A 373 -10.54 -18.28 17.92
C ALA A 373 -11.95 -18.90 17.99
N GLY A 374 -12.66 -18.89 16.86
CA GLY A 374 -13.95 -19.58 16.72
C GLY A 374 -13.83 -21.09 16.53
N TYR A 375 -12.65 -21.68 16.76
CA TYR A 375 -12.32 -23.07 16.51
C TYR A 375 -11.36 -23.62 17.57
N GLU A 376 -11.40 -24.95 17.77
CA GLU A 376 -10.58 -25.66 18.77
C GLU A 376 -9.23 -26.12 18.23
N ASP A 377 -9.05 -26.15 16.91
CA ASP A 377 -7.77 -26.50 16.28
C ASP A 377 -6.67 -25.55 16.77
N ARG A 378 -5.48 -26.11 17.00
CA ARG A 378 -4.42 -25.41 17.71
C ARG A 378 -3.70 -24.44 16.79
N ILE A 379 -3.68 -23.15 17.15
CA ILE A 379 -2.85 -22.13 16.53
C ILE A 379 -1.38 -22.41 16.87
N LEU A 380 -0.56 -22.48 15.82
CA LEU A 380 0.88 -22.64 15.91
C LEU A 380 1.63 -21.36 15.55
N LEU A 381 1.15 -20.60 14.55
CA LEU A 381 1.82 -19.37 14.14
C LEU A 381 0.84 -18.41 13.48
N PRO A 382 0.57 -17.21 14.03
CA PRO A 382 -0.11 -16.17 13.27
C PRO A 382 0.78 -15.70 12.11
N VAL A 383 0.23 -15.65 10.90
CA VAL A 383 0.97 -15.33 9.67
C VAL A 383 0.45 -14.09 8.93
N GLY A 384 -0.65 -13.48 9.41
CA GLY A 384 -1.20 -12.23 8.89
C GLY A 384 -2.35 -11.73 9.76
N GLU A 385 -3.03 -10.64 9.37
CA GLU A 385 -4.32 -10.32 9.98
C GLU A 385 -5.35 -11.37 9.60
N ALA A 386 -6.01 -11.93 10.63
CA ALA A 386 -6.99 -12.99 10.50
C ALA A 386 -6.50 -14.30 9.85
N LEU A 387 -5.18 -14.56 9.80
CA LEU A 387 -4.58 -15.78 9.27
C LEU A 387 -3.63 -16.44 10.25
N ASN A 388 -3.80 -17.75 10.43
CA ASN A 388 -3.00 -18.56 11.35
C ASN A 388 -2.60 -19.88 10.67
N VAL A 389 -1.37 -20.32 10.90
CA VAL A 389 -1.01 -21.74 10.75
C VAL A 389 -1.59 -22.48 11.94
N VAL A 390 -2.45 -23.46 11.66
CA VAL A 390 -3.09 -24.31 12.67
C VAL A 390 -2.74 -25.77 12.43
N ARG A 391 -2.73 -26.56 13.51
CA ARG A 391 -2.73 -28.02 13.40
C ARG A 391 -4.17 -28.52 13.41
N ARG A 392 -4.58 -29.15 12.31
CA ARG A 392 -5.92 -29.72 12.16
C ARG A 392 -6.05 -30.98 13.02
N ALA A 393 -7.04 -31.03 13.90
CA ALA A 393 -7.22 -32.12 14.87
C ALA A 393 -7.58 -33.47 14.22
N GLY A 394 -8.15 -33.45 13.01
CA GLY A 394 -8.58 -34.65 12.30
C GLY A 394 -7.45 -35.53 11.79
N ASP A 395 -6.36 -34.94 11.30
CA ASP A 395 -5.24 -35.63 10.64
C ASP A 395 -3.85 -35.12 11.04
N GLY A 396 -3.78 -34.04 11.82
CA GLY A 396 -2.53 -33.45 12.30
C GLY A 396 -1.80 -32.58 11.27
N GLU A 397 -2.39 -32.33 10.09
CA GLU A 397 -1.77 -31.49 9.07
C GLU A 397 -1.67 -30.03 9.51
N LEU A 398 -0.63 -29.33 9.03
CA LEU A 398 -0.45 -27.91 9.24
C LEU A 398 -1.06 -27.13 8.07
N VAL A 399 -2.07 -26.32 8.35
CA VAL A 399 -2.81 -25.57 7.33
C VAL A 399 -2.89 -24.10 7.66
N ILE A 400 -2.99 -23.26 6.62
CA ILE A 400 -3.31 -21.84 6.77
C ILE A 400 -4.83 -21.72 6.91
N ARG A 401 -5.28 -21.14 8.02
CA ARG A 401 -6.67 -20.98 8.39
C ARG A 401 -7.03 -19.52 8.67
N CYS A 402 -8.16 -19.09 8.15
CA CYS A 402 -8.78 -17.81 8.51
C CYS A 402 -9.39 -17.87 9.92
N ASP A 403 -9.46 -16.73 10.62
CA ASP A 403 -10.14 -16.63 11.93
C ASP A 403 -11.59 -17.12 11.91
N CYS A 404 -12.27 -17.06 10.76
CA CYS A 404 -13.63 -17.62 10.61
C CYS A 404 -13.69 -19.16 10.57
N GLY A 405 -12.55 -19.85 10.54
CA GLY A 405 -12.45 -21.30 10.47
C GLY A 405 -12.22 -21.88 9.07
N HIS A 406 -12.13 -21.05 8.03
CA HIS A 406 -11.85 -21.51 6.66
C HIS A 406 -10.40 -21.97 6.50
N ASP A 407 -10.19 -23.21 6.06
CA ASP A 407 -8.88 -23.75 5.65
C ASP A 407 -8.60 -23.40 4.19
N PHE A 408 -7.41 -22.86 3.91
CA PHE A 408 -6.93 -22.61 2.55
C PHE A 408 -6.12 -23.79 2.02
N CYS A 409 -4.88 -23.92 2.50
CA CYS A 409 -3.90 -24.89 1.99
C CYS A 409 -2.94 -25.34 3.09
N ALA A 410 -2.01 -26.23 2.74
CA ALA A 410 -0.86 -26.55 3.58
C ALA A 410 -0.05 -25.28 3.91
N HIS A 411 0.55 -25.23 5.10
CA HIS A 411 1.26 -24.05 5.61
C HIS A 411 2.47 -23.59 4.78
N ASP A 412 3.00 -24.46 3.92
CA ASP A 412 4.14 -24.23 3.03
C ASP A 412 3.71 -23.89 1.60
N HIS A 413 2.40 -23.82 1.34
CA HIS A 413 1.82 -23.39 0.08
C HIS A 413 1.30 -21.94 0.20
N ASN A 414 1.24 -21.24 -0.94
CA ASN A 414 0.71 -19.87 -0.97
C ASN A 414 -0.81 -19.86 -0.86
N TRP A 415 -1.35 -19.51 0.33
CA TRP A 415 -2.79 -19.45 0.62
C TRP A 415 -3.58 -18.58 -0.36
N LYS A 416 -2.94 -17.55 -0.95
CA LYS A 416 -3.58 -16.69 -1.94
C LYS A 416 -4.07 -17.48 -3.16
N MET A 417 -3.44 -18.61 -3.49
CA MET A 417 -3.89 -19.44 -4.61
C MET A 417 -5.23 -20.14 -4.37
N ASP A 418 -5.66 -20.25 -3.11
CA ASP A 418 -6.95 -20.85 -2.72
C ASP A 418 -7.95 -19.80 -2.17
N ALA A 419 -7.63 -18.52 -2.32
CA ALA A 419 -8.50 -17.40 -1.97
C ALA A 419 -9.47 -17.03 -3.11
N ALA A 420 -10.41 -16.12 -2.80
CA ALA A 420 -11.18 -15.40 -3.81
C ALA A 420 -10.47 -14.09 -4.18
N ILE A 421 -10.38 -13.76 -5.46
CA ILE A 421 -9.73 -12.55 -5.96
C ILE A 421 -10.70 -11.65 -6.71
N PHE A 422 -10.60 -10.34 -6.47
CA PHE A 422 -11.13 -9.31 -7.35
C PHE A 422 -9.97 -8.42 -7.82
N VAL A 423 -9.91 -8.14 -9.12
CA VAL A 423 -8.84 -7.33 -9.71
C VAL A 423 -9.44 -6.03 -10.21
N ARG A 424 -8.88 -4.91 -9.78
CA ARG A 424 -9.13 -3.58 -10.35
C ARG A 424 -8.05 -3.29 -11.39
N ASP A 425 -8.45 -3.39 -12.66
CA ASP A 425 -7.60 -3.20 -13.84
C ASP A 425 -8.24 -2.21 -14.84
N ASP A 426 -9.16 -1.37 -14.37
CA ASP A 426 -9.76 -0.28 -15.13
C ASP A 426 -10.02 0.97 -14.25
N ASP A 427 -10.32 2.11 -14.90
CA ASP A 427 -10.57 3.39 -14.23
C ASP A 427 -11.82 3.35 -13.32
N GLU A 428 -12.87 2.65 -13.75
CA GLU A 428 -14.16 2.60 -13.04
C GLU A 428 -14.00 1.91 -11.67
N SER A 429 -13.41 0.71 -11.68
CA SER A 429 -13.14 -0.07 -10.49
C SER A 429 -12.13 0.62 -9.56
N LEU A 430 -11.07 1.25 -10.09
CA LEU A 430 -10.11 2.01 -9.28
C LEU A 430 -10.78 3.21 -8.58
N ARG A 431 -11.75 3.87 -9.22
CA ARG A 431 -12.44 5.05 -8.68
C ARG A 431 -13.41 4.76 -7.53
N GLU A 432 -13.74 3.50 -7.30
CA GLU A 432 -14.46 3.06 -6.10
C GLU A 432 -13.65 3.30 -4.82
N VAL A 433 -12.31 3.23 -4.91
CA VAL A 433 -11.38 3.35 -3.78
C VAL A 433 -10.54 4.63 -3.84
N TYR A 434 -10.24 5.11 -5.04
CA TYR A 434 -9.38 6.27 -5.25
C TYR A 434 -10.10 7.43 -5.93
N PRO A 435 -9.67 8.67 -5.66
CA PRO A 435 -10.01 9.80 -6.52
C PRO A 435 -9.41 9.64 -7.93
N ARG A 436 -10.01 10.27 -8.95
CA ARG A 436 -9.61 10.15 -10.37
C ARG A 436 -8.12 10.41 -10.67
N MET A 437 -7.44 11.27 -9.91
CA MET A 437 -5.98 11.54 -10.11
C MET A 437 -5.12 11.00 -8.97
N ALA A 438 -5.61 10.00 -8.26
CA ALA A 438 -4.96 9.42 -7.09
C ALA A 438 -4.69 7.91 -7.23
N HIS A 439 -5.15 7.27 -8.31
CA HIS A 439 -4.83 5.87 -8.61
C HIS A 439 -3.65 5.72 -9.59
N ALA A 440 -3.19 4.49 -9.78
CA ALA A 440 -2.23 4.11 -10.81
C ALA A 440 -2.88 4.06 -12.21
N ASP A 441 -2.07 3.99 -13.26
CA ASP A 441 -2.56 3.69 -14.61
C ASP A 441 -2.86 2.18 -14.71
N PRO A 442 -4.11 1.78 -15.02
CA PRO A 442 -4.50 0.37 -15.04
C PRO A 442 -3.74 -0.48 -16.07
N ASN A 443 -3.15 0.14 -17.11
CA ASN A 443 -2.31 -0.61 -18.05
C ASN A 443 -0.91 -0.93 -17.49
N TRP A 444 -0.50 -0.25 -16.42
CA TRP A 444 0.81 -0.39 -15.79
C TRP A 444 0.75 -1.20 -14.49
N MET A 445 -0.37 -1.13 -13.77
CA MET A 445 -0.50 -1.72 -12.45
C MET A 445 -1.95 -2.08 -12.13
N GLU A 446 -2.14 -3.32 -11.69
CA GLU A 446 -3.40 -3.86 -11.19
C GLU A 446 -3.45 -3.74 -9.67
N VAL A 447 -4.64 -3.57 -9.10
CA VAL A 447 -4.90 -3.74 -7.65
C VAL A 447 -5.65 -5.06 -7.46
N ARG A 448 -5.06 -6.00 -6.73
CA ARG A 448 -5.56 -7.36 -6.57
C ARG A 448 -5.99 -7.58 -5.12
N GLU A 449 -7.29 -7.71 -4.90
CA GLU A 449 -7.89 -7.91 -3.58
C GLU A 449 -8.10 -9.40 -3.33
N PHE A 450 -7.50 -9.93 -2.27
CA PHE A 450 -7.64 -11.32 -1.85
C PHE A 450 -8.56 -11.41 -0.65
N PHE A 451 -9.61 -12.22 -0.77
CA PHE A 451 -10.63 -12.43 0.25
C PHE A 451 -10.64 -13.86 0.76
N CYS A 452 -11.00 -14.01 2.03
CA CYS A 452 -11.48 -15.30 2.52
C CYS A 452 -12.80 -15.67 1.81
N PRO A 453 -12.90 -16.82 1.13
CA PRO A 453 -14.10 -17.18 0.38
C PRO A 453 -15.30 -17.53 1.28
N SER A 454 -15.10 -17.75 2.58
CA SER A 454 -16.19 -18.02 3.53
C SER A 454 -16.75 -16.78 4.23
N CYS A 455 -15.91 -15.82 4.59
CA CYS A 455 -16.35 -14.64 5.38
C CYS A 455 -16.13 -13.29 4.68
N ALA A 456 -15.56 -13.28 3.48
CA ALA A 456 -15.26 -12.07 2.70
C ALA A 456 -14.35 -11.05 3.39
N HIS A 457 -13.59 -11.47 4.41
CA HIS A 457 -12.54 -10.65 5.01
C HIS A 457 -11.47 -10.36 3.94
N GLN A 458 -11.07 -9.10 3.80
CA GLN A 458 -10.02 -8.69 2.88
C GLN A 458 -8.66 -8.93 3.52
N LEU A 459 -8.02 -10.03 3.13
CA LEU A 459 -6.81 -10.56 3.78
C LEU A 459 -5.54 -9.94 3.21
N GLU A 460 -5.54 -9.61 1.92
CA GLU A 460 -4.41 -8.92 1.28
C GLU A 460 -4.85 -8.05 0.11
N VAL A 461 -4.08 -6.98 -0.14
CA VAL A 461 -4.14 -6.20 -1.38
C VAL A 461 -2.74 -6.15 -1.98
N GLU A 462 -2.55 -6.79 -3.14
CA GLU A 462 -1.32 -6.63 -3.91
C GLU A 462 -1.51 -5.54 -4.96
N THR A 463 -0.47 -4.74 -5.21
CA THR A 463 -0.40 -4.00 -6.48
C THR A 463 0.82 -4.41 -7.27
N ALA A 464 0.57 -4.84 -8.50
CA ALA A 464 1.57 -5.45 -9.34
C ALA A 464 1.31 -5.13 -10.81
N ALA A 465 2.36 -5.18 -11.63
CA ALA A 465 2.19 -5.05 -13.07
C ALA A 465 1.31 -6.20 -13.61
N PRO A 466 0.53 -5.98 -14.68
CA PRO A 466 -0.17 -7.05 -15.37
C PRO A 466 0.78 -8.20 -15.72
N CYS A 467 0.32 -9.44 -15.56
CA CYS A 467 1.12 -10.68 -15.73
C CYS A 467 2.14 -10.98 -14.62
N TYR A 468 2.22 -10.19 -13.54
CA TYR A 468 3.11 -10.50 -12.41
C TYR A 468 2.55 -11.69 -11.61
N PRO A 469 3.37 -12.68 -11.21
CA PRO A 469 2.96 -13.77 -10.33
C PRO A 469 2.28 -13.30 -9.03
N VAL A 470 1.42 -14.13 -8.44
CA VAL A 470 0.91 -13.89 -7.08
C VAL A 470 2.08 -14.10 -6.12
N THR A 471 2.28 -13.15 -5.19
CA THR A 471 3.44 -13.18 -4.30
C THR A 471 3.20 -14.16 -3.14
N HIS A 472 4.21 -14.95 -2.78
CA HIS A 472 4.20 -15.77 -1.56
C HIS A 472 4.97 -15.01 -0.48
N ASP A 473 4.27 -14.15 0.27
CA ASP A 473 4.90 -13.11 1.11
C ASP A 473 5.67 -13.67 2.29
N PHE A 474 5.17 -14.77 2.88
CA PHE A 474 5.75 -15.35 4.06
C PHE A 474 5.67 -16.88 4.03
N LEU A 475 6.85 -17.52 3.96
CA LEU A 475 7.03 -18.97 4.03
C LEU A 475 7.85 -19.33 5.29
N PRO A 476 7.19 -19.62 6.42
CA PRO A 476 7.88 -19.89 7.69
C PRO A 476 8.36 -21.35 7.80
N ASP A 477 9.60 -21.54 8.25
CA ASP A 477 10.07 -22.81 8.80
C ASP A 477 9.51 -23.01 10.22
N VAL A 478 8.26 -23.49 10.31
CA VAL A 478 7.52 -23.61 11.57
C VAL A 478 8.23 -24.59 12.53
N GLU A 479 8.66 -25.74 12.03
CA GLU A 479 9.38 -26.71 12.86
C GLU A 479 10.72 -26.17 13.34
N GLY A 480 11.49 -25.53 12.45
CA GLY A 480 12.76 -24.90 12.79
C GLY A 480 12.61 -23.77 13.81
N PHE A 481 11.55 -22.96 13.69
CA PHE A 481 11.24 -21.92 14.67
C PHE A 481 10.99 -22.50 16.06
N TYR A 482 10.17 -23.56 16.18
CA TYR A 482 9.90 -24.20 17.46
C TYR A 482 11.14 -24.90 18.03
N ASN A 483 11.75 -25.81 17.26
CA ASN A 483 12.85 -26.64 17.73
C ASN A 483 14.13 -25.83 18.00
N GLY A 484 14.38 -24.79 17.21
CA GLY A 484 15.57 -23.96 17.29
C GLY A 484 15.44 -22.74 18.18
N TRP A 485 14.53 -21.84 17.82
CA TRP A 485 14.41 -20.53 18.46
C TRP A 485 13.67 -20.61 19.79
N LEU A 486 12.56 -21.35 19.83
CA LEU A 486 11.81 -21.56 21.06
C LEU A 486 12.40 -22.69 21.93
N GLY A 487 13.20 -23.57 21.34
CA GLY A 487 13.89 -24.65 22.05
C GLY A 487 12.94 -25.74 22.57
N ARG A 488 11.80 -25.95 21.90
CA ARG A 488 10.79 -26.94 22.27
C ARG A 488 10.19 -27.59 21.03
N GLU A 489 9.68 -28.80 21.19
CA GLU A 489 9.05 -29.51 20.07
C GLU A 489 7.81 -28.79 19.58
N LEU A 490 7.55 -28.91 18.27
CA LEU A 490 6.31 -28.45 17.68
C LEU A 490 5.16 -29.20 18.36
N PRO A 491 4.17 -28.50 18.95
CA PRO A 491 3.14 -29.17 19.71
C PRO A 491 2.30 -30.11 18.84
N VAL A 492 1.98 -31.28 19.40
CA VAL A 492 1.08 -32.29 18.83
C VAL A 492 -0.37 -31.88 19.01
#